data_AF-A0A9N9K8D4-F1
#
_entry.id   AF-A0A9N9K8D4-F1
#
_cell.length_a   1.000
_cell.length_b   1.000
_cell.length_c   1.000
_cell.angle_alpha   90.00
_cell.angle_beta   90.00
_cell.angle_gamma   90.00
#
_symmetry.space_group_name_H-M   'P 1'
#
loop_
_entity.id
_entity.type
_entity.pdbx_description
1 polymer ?
#
loop_
_entity_poly.entity_id
_entity_poly.type
_entity_poly.pdbx_seq_one_letter_code
_entity_poly.pdbx_strand_id
1 'polypeptide(L)'
;ISLSSGKYPEDNPFSLKQNNATYTTSYRIPDNYVVQTRWGRGRSQHVIDCEIKYKIDGPVYIIRFEKDEQSFVITSKKSVTKVVNEYLKKRNPDTQAQLSGVHVFGLNTIDVEKERERKNQSHPFKPFNILGKSMKEKHSHIFSKQIGIAFKNEIHKFYNPIDQPILQELRFNVQEKNYIVDYRNRNRDKKNNHIEAVTKIVDQGLISQKSYRNLAAIQHELLRDYDVSNARKKINDEMNQKVPVSILNIANISLITTNELPDITDQEIEEEMMRYIGNAGYRRITDILRFVILDLLNRQVLNINNPIIYIHISGMA
;
A
#
# COMPACT_ATOMS: atom_id res chain seq x y z
N ILE A 1 -17.39 -14.29 -26.64
CA ILE A 1 -17.99 -14.43 -25.29
C ILE A 1 -16.87 -14.74 -24.32
N SER A 2 -16.81 -14.12 -23.13
CA SER A 2 -15.78 -14.41 -22.13
C SER A 2 -16.08 -15.73 -21.41
N LEU A 3 -15.09 -16.62 -21.32
CA LEU A 3 -15.20 -17.88 -20.57
C LEU A 3 -15.39 -17.61 -19.08
N SER A 4 -16.23 -18.39 -18.41
CA SER A 4 -16.58 -18.22 -17.01
C SER A 4 -16.81 -19.57 -16.32
N SER A 5 -16.14 -19.81 -15.20
CA SER A 5 -16.38 -20.99 -14.36
C SER A 5 -17.72 -20.93 -13.62
N GLY A 6 -18.40 -19.78 -13.58
CA GLY A 6 -19.65 -19.59 -12.84
C GLY A 6 -19.51 -19.75 -11.32
N LYS A 7 -20.64 -19.70 -10.60
CA LYS A 7 -20.74 -19.96 -9.16
C LYS A 7 -21.88 -20.93 -8.88
N TYR A 8 -21.78 -21.75 -7.84
CA TYR A 8 -22.93 -22.54 -7.39
C TYR A 8 -23.90 -21.62 -6.63
N PRO A 9 -25.22 -21.74 -6.88
CA PRO A 9 -26.23 -21.08 -6.04
C PRO A 9 -26.11 -21.55 -4.58
N GLU A 10 -26.44 -20.68 -3.61
CA GLU A 10 -26.24 -20.93 -2.17
C GLU A 10 -26.88 -22.25 -1.68
N ASP A 11 -28.10 -22.55 -2.14
CA ASP A 11 -28.82 -23.78 -1.77
C ASP A 11 -28.63 -24.93 -2.79
N ASN A 12 -27.94 -24.67 -3.90
CA ASN A 12 -27.74 -25.57 -5.03
C ASN A 12 -28.99 -26.45 -5.33
N PRO A 13 -30.14 -25.84 -5.64
CA PRO A 13 -31.45 -26.52 -5.64
C PRO A 13 -31.59 -27.56 -6.76
N PHE A 14 -30.68 -27.56 -7.75
CA PHE A 14 -30.72 -28.47 -8.88
C PHE A 14 -29.39 -29.22 -9.00
N SER A 15 -29.47 -30.53 -9.24
CA SER A 15 -28.34 -31.33 -9.63
C SER A 15 -28.67 -32.17 -10.86
N LEU A 16 -27.65 -32.44 -11.66
CA LEU A 16 -27.74 -33.29 -12.83
C LEU A 16 -27.29 -34.70 -12.44
N LYS A 17 -28.21 -35.66 -12.49
CA LYS A 17 -27.91 -37.07 -12.21
C LYS A 17 -27.60 -37.81 -13.50
N GLN A 18 -26.48 -38.52 -13.52
CA GLN A 18 -26.11 -39.46 -14.57
C GLN A 18 -26.07 -40.87 -13.97
N ASN A 19 -26.96 -41.73 -14.45
CA ASN A 19 -27.06 -43.11 -13.99
C ASN A 19 -26.17 -44.01 -14.85
N ASN A 20 -25.26 -44.74 -14.20
CA ASN A 20 -24.55 -45.86 -14.79
C ASN A 20 -25.14 -47.17 -14.25
N ALA A 21 -24.77 -48.31 -14.84
CA ALA A 21 -25.29 -49.63 -14.47
C ALA A 21 -25.12 -49.97 -12.97
N THR A 22 -24.13 -49.36 -12.30
CA THR A 22 -23.74 -49.69 -10.91
C THR A 22 -23.81 -48.51 -9.94
N TYR A 23 -23.89 -47.26 -10.41
CA TYR A 23 -23.95 -46.08 -9.54
C TYR A 23 -24.55 -44.86 -10.25
N THR A 24 -25.02 -43.90 -9.45
CA THR A 24 -25.53 -42.60 -9.94
C THR A 24 -24.56 -41.50 -9.55
N THR A 25 -24.01 -40.79 -10.53
CA THR A 25 -23.18 -39.59 -10.29
C THR A 25 -24.06 -38.34 -10.35
N SER A 26 -23.94 -37.47 -9.36
CA SER A 26 -24.67 -36.20 -9.30
C SER A 26 -23.71 -35.03 -9.49
N TYR A 27 -23.95 -34.21 -10.51
CA TYR A 27 -23.18 -33.00 -10.81
C TYR A 27 -23.94 -31.76 -10.36
N ARG A 28 -23.26 -30.86 -9.65
CA ARG A 28 -23.83 -29.55 -9.26
C ARG A 28 -23.85 -28.63 -10.48
N ILE A 29 -24.87 -27.78 -10.57
CA ILE A 29 -25.09 -26.93 -11.74
C ILE A 29 -24.66 -25.49 -11.38
N PRO A 30 -23.62 -24.94 -12.05
CA PRO A 30 -23.19 -23.57 -11.82
C PRO A 30 -24.08 -22.56 -12.54
N ASP A 31 -24.27 -21.38 -11.93
CA ASP A 31 -24.85 -20.19 -12.55
C ASP A 31 -23.78 -19.32 -13.22
N ASN A 32 -24.18 -18.59 -14.27
CA ASN A 32 -23.32 -17.75 -15.11
C ASN A 32 -22.06 -18.48 -15.62
N TYR A 33 -22.23 -19.75 -15.96
CA TYR A 33 -21.18 -20.62 -16.48
C TYR A 33 -21.09 -20.49 -17.99
N VAL A 34 -19.87 -20.36 -18.52
CA VAL A 34 -19.61 -20.31 -19.96
C VAL A 34 -18.31 -21.06 -20.27
N VAL A 35 -18.41 -22.07 -21.13
CA VAL A 35 -17.26 -22.83 -21.63
C VAL A 35 -17.34 -22.96 -23.15
N GLN A 36 -16.19 -22.94 -23.80
CA GLN A 36 -16.09 -23.31 -25.20
C GLN A 36 -15.65 -24.78 -25.29
N THR A 37 -16.45 -25.58 -25.98
CA THR A 37 -16.19 -27.01 -26.17
C THR A 37 -15.89 -27.30 -27.63
N ARG A 38 -14.80 -28.04 -27.86
CA ARG A 38 -14.32 -28.40 -29.20
C ARG A 38 -14.08 -29.89 -29.29
N TRP A 39 -14.60 -30.54 -30.33
CA TRP A 39 -14.37 -31.96 -30.59
C TRP A 39 -14.46 -32.27 -32.09
N GLY A 40 -14.03 -33.47 -32.51
CA GLY A 40 -13.95 -33.85 -33.92
C GLY A 40 -12.69 -33.36 -34.63
N ARG A 41 -12.52 -33.70 -35.92
CA ARG A 41 -11.31 -33.39 -36.70
C ARG A 41 -11.66 -32.86 -38.09
N GLY A 42 -10.87 -31.92 -38.60
CA GLY A 42 -11.06 -31.36 -39.95
C GLY A 42 -12.45 -30.77 -40.15
N ARG A 43 -13.11 -31.10 -41.26
CA ARG A 43 -14.44 -30.58 -41.62
C ARG A 43 -15.57 -31.03 -40.67
N SER A 44 -15.35 -32.06 -39.84
CA SER A 44 -16.32 -32.49 -38.84
C SER A 44 -16.11 -31.83 -37.47
N GLN A 45 -15.12 -30.94 -37.32
CA GLN A 45 -14.84 -30.26 -36.06
C GLN A 45 -16.07 -29.47 -35.59
N HIS A 46 -16.47 -29.70 -34.34
CA HIS A 46 -17.47 -28.94 -33.62
C HIS A 46 -16.76 -27.89 -32.76
N VAL A 47 -17.24 -26.65 -32.78
CA VAL A 47 -16.82 -25.56 -31.90
C VAL A 47 -18.08 -24.86 -31.44
N ILE A 48 -18.38 -24.96 -30.14
CA ILE A 48 -19.58 -24.38 -29.56
C ILE A 48 -19.27 -23.70 -28.22
N ASP A 49 -20.05 -22.68 -27.90
CA ASP A 49 -20.06 -22.08 -26.57
C ASP A 49 -21.27 -22.61 -25.80
N CYS A 50 -21.01 -23.32 -24.70
CA CYS A 50 -22.00 -23.82 -23.77
C CYS A 50 -22.16 -22.82 -22.62
N GLU A 51 -23.39 -22.39 -22.36
CA GLU A 51 -23.72 -21.47 -21.27
C GLU A 51 -24.84 -22.03 -20.37
N ILE A 52 -24.71 -21.78 -19.06
CA ILE A 52 -25.76 -22.06 -18.07
C ILE A 52 -26.10 -20.76 -17.35
N LYS A 53 -27.38 -20.42 -17.35
CA LYS A 53 -27.94 -19.25 -16.65
C LYS A 53 -29.15 -19.64 -15.84
N TYR A 54 -29.17 -19.26 -14.57
CA TYR A 54 -30.34 -19.42 -13.72
C TYR A 54 -31.37 -18.33 -14.01
N LYS A 55 -32.64 -18.75 -14.11
CA LYS A 55 -33.82 -17.88 -14.10
C LYS A 55 -34.67 -18.25 -12.88
N ILE A 56 -35.77 -17.51 -12.66
CA ILE A 56 -36.73 -17.76 -11.57
C ILE A 56 -37.15 -19.24 -11.52
N ASP A 57 -37.39 -19.86 -12.68
CA ASP A 57 -37.84 -21.26 -12.78
C ASP A 57 -36.70 -22.30 -12.77
N GLY A 58 -35.45 -21.89 -12.52
CA GLY A 58 -34.27 -22.76 -12.54
C GLY A 58 -33.32 -22.57 -13.73
N PRO A 59 -32.38 -23.51 -13.94
CA PRO A 59 -31.31 -23.36 -14.92
C PRO A 59 -31.80 -23.46 -16.37
N VAL A 60 -31.28 -22.56 -17.22
CA VAL A 60 -31.45 -22.58 -18.67
C VAL A 60 -30.11 -22.96 -19.30
N TYR A 61 -30.13 -24.01 -20.10
CA TYR A 61 -28.96 -24.51 -20.82
C TYR A 61 -28.96 -23.97 -22.24
N ILE A 62 -27.85 -23.39 -22.66
CA ILE A 62 -27.73 -22.64 -23.91
C ILE A 62 -26.50 -23.15 -24.67
N ILE A 63 -26.66 -23.43 -25.96
CA ILE A 63 -25.55 -23.68 -26.89
C ILE A 63 -25.57 -22.60 -27.96
N ARG A 64 -24.42 -21.96 -28.16
CA ARG A 64 -24.17 -21.04 -29.28
C ARG A 64 -23.13 -21.63 -30.21
N PHE A 65 -23.39 -21.54 -31.51
CA PHE A 65 -22.47 -22.05 -32.50
C PHE A 65 -22.64 -21.32 -33.82
N GLU A 66 -21.62 -21.35 -34.66
CA GLU A 66 -21.66 -20.82 -36.00
C GLU A 66 -21.76 -21.97 -37.01
N LYS A 67 -22.58 -21.77 -38.04
CA LYS A 67 -22.71 -22.68 -39.18
C LYS A 67 -23.05 -21.85 -40.41
N ASP A 68 -22.35 -22.08 -41.52
CA ASP A 68 -22.58 -21.42 -42.81
C ASP A 68 -22.65 -19.88 -42.66
N GLU A 69 -21.68 -19.31 -41.91
CA GLU A 69 -21.57 -17.87 -41.60
C GLU A 69 -22.74 -17.28 -40.81
N GLN A 70 -23.60 -18.11 -40.23
CA GLN A 70 -24.71 -17.71 -39.37
C GLN A 70 -24.53 -18.17 -37.93
N SER A 71 -24.84 -17.29 -36.98
CA SER A 71 -24.86 -17.61 -35.56
C SER A 71 -26.19 -18.24 -35.15
N PHE A 72 -26.13 -19.40 -34.50
CA PHE A 72 -27.29 -20.10 -33.98
C PHE A 72 -27.25 -20.17 -32.46
N VAL A 73 -28.44 -20.11 -31.85
CA VAL A 73 -28.64 -20.27 -30.40
C VAL A 73 -29.71 -21.33 -30.16
N ILE A 74 -29.38 -22.33 -29.35
CA ILE A 74 -30.32 -23.38 -28.94
C ILE A 74 -30.43 -23.32 -27.42
N THR A 75 -31.66 -23.33 -26.91
CA THR A 75 -31.94 -23.19 -25.48
C THR A 75 -32.90 -24.26 -24.99
N SER A 76 -32.63 -24.83 -23.82
CA SER A 76 -33.53 -25.78 -23.17
C SER A 76 -33.54 -25.56 -21.67
N LYS A 77 -34.73 -25.61 -21.06
CA LYS A 77 -34.92 -25.67 -19.60
C LYS A 77 -34.92 -27.10 -19.05
N LYS A 78 -34.95 -28.13 -19.91
CA LYS A 78 -35.15 -29.52 -19.46
C LYS A 78 -33.87 -30.19 -18.98
N SER A 79 -32.82 -30.19 -19.80
CA SER A 79 -31.52 -30.79 -19.46
C SER A 79 -30.42 -30.37 -20.45
N VAL A 80 -29.16 -30.50 -20.03
CA VAL A 80 -27.98 -30.33 -20.90
C VAL A 80 -27.95 -31.33 -22.06
N THR A 81 -28.36 -32.58 -21.83
CA THR A 81 -28.38 -33.59 -22.89
C THR A 81 -29.41 -33.25 -23.96
N LYS A 82 -30.56 -32.67 -23.57
CA LYS A 82 -31.57 -32.23 -24.53
C LYS A 82 -31.03 -31.14 -25.46
N VAL A 83 -30.42 -30.08 -24.92
CA VAL A 83 -29.89 -28.97 -25.76
C VAL A 83 -28.79 -29.46 -26.70
N VAL A 84 -27.94 -30.39 -26.23
CA VAL A 84 -26.87 -31.00 -27.05
C VAL A 84 -27.43 -31.84 -28.18
N ASN A 85 -28.44 -32.66 -27.92
CA ASN A 85 -29.05 -33.48 -28.98
C ASN A 85 -29.85 -32.62 -29.99
N GLU A 86 -30.47 -31.52 -29.54
CA GLU A 86 -31.08 -30.53 -30.43
C GLU A 86 -30.02 -29.84 -31.30
N TYR A 87 -28.85 -29.53 -30.75
CA TYR A 87 -27.70 -29.04 -31.50
C TYR A 87 -27.23 -30.03 -32.58
N LEU A 88 -27.09 -31.31 -32.23
CA LEU A 88 -26.68 -32.33 -33.21
C LEU A 88 -27.66 -32.42 -34.37
N LYS A 89 -28.96 -32.46 -34.08
CA LYS A 89 -30.02 -32.47 -35.11
C LYS A 89 -30.01 -31.19 -35.95
N LYS A 90 -29.75 -30.03 -35.35
CA LYS A 90 -29.65 -28.77 -36.10
C LYS A 90 -28.43 -28.75 -37.02
N ARG A 91 -27.32 -29.37 -36.60
CA ARG A 91 -26.10 -29.47 -37.41
C ARG A 91 -26.27 -30.46 -38.56
N ASN A 92 -26.84 -31.63 -38.26
CA ASN A 92 -27.15 -32.69 -39.21
C ASN A 92 -28.52 -33.32 -38.85
N PRO A 93 -29.59 -33.01 -39.61
CA PRO A 93 -30.94 -33.51 -39.31
C PRO A 93 -31.07 -35.03 -39.27
N ASP A 94 -30.27 -35.74 -40.08
CA ASP A 94 -30.34 -37.20 -40.21
C ASP A 94 -29.49 -37.94 -39.17
N THR A 95 -28.89 -37.21 -38.22
CA THR A 95 -28.04 -37.82 -37.21
C THR A 95 -28.84 -38.67 -36.23
N GLN A 96 -28.39 -39.91 -36.05
CA GLN A 96 -28.84 -40.81 -34.97
C GLN A 96 -27.93 -40.73 -33.73
N ALA A 97 -26.87 -39.91 -33.79
CA ALA A 97 -25.91 -39.79 -32.72
C ALA A 97 -26.53 -39.05 -31.51
N GLN A 98 -26.19 -39.51 -30.32
CA GLN A 98 -26.49 -38.83 -29.07
C GLN A 98 -25.18 -38.53 -28.35
N LEU A 99 -25.12 -37.36 -27.72
CA LEU A 99 -23.97 -36.97 -26.92
C LEU A 99 -24.37 -36.69 -25.48
N SER A 100 -23.47 -37.01 -24.56
CA SER A 100 -23.66 -36.70 -23.15
C SER A 100 -23.56 -35.19 -22.92
N GLY A 101 -24.64 -34.59 -22.43
CA GLY A 101 -24.65 -33.17 -22.10
C GLY A 101 -23.62 -32.80 -21.02
N VAL A 102 -23.37 -33.70 -20.07
CA VAL A 102 -22.34 -33.53 -19.03
C VAL A 102 -20.97 -33.28 -19.64
N HIS A 103 -20.59 -34.10 -20.62
CA HIS A 103 -19.27 -34.03 -21.26
C HIS A 103 -19.16 -32.80 -22.16
N VAL A 104 -20.22 -32.50 -22.92
CA VAL A 104 -20.22 -31.34 -23.82
C VAL A 104 -20.22 -30.01 -23.05
N PHE A 105 -20.86 -29.96 -21.88
CA PHE A 105 -20.79 -28.81 -20.98
C PHE A 105 -19.58 -28.85 -20.03
N GLY A 106 -18.71 -29.88 -20.07
CA GLY A 106 -17.56 -29.98 -19.18
C GLY A 106 -17.90 -30.03 -17.68
N LEU A 107 -19.11 -30.47 -17.33
CA LEU A 107 -19.58 -30.50 -15.92
C LEU A 107 -18.89 -31.61 -15.11
N ASN A 108 -18.28 -32.59 -15.78
CA ASN A 108 -17.47 -33.65 -15.18
C ASN A 108 -16.00 -33.28 -14.97
N THR A 109 -15.56 -32.08 -15.39
CA THR A 109 -14.16 -31.68 -15.26
C THR A 109 -13.85 -31.27 -13.82
N ILE A 110 -13.14 -32.15 -13.10
CA ILE A 110 -12.74 -31.97 -11.69
C ILE A 110 -11.95 -30.67 -11.48
N ASP A 111 -11.08 -30.29 -12.43
CA ASP A 111 -10.26 -29.09 -12.28
C ASP A 111 -11.11 -27.80 -12.33
N VAL A 112 -12.15 -27.78 -13.17
CA VAL A 112 -13.08 -26.65 -13.24
C VAL A 112 -13.91 -26.54 -11.96
N GLU A 113 -14.29 -27.68 -11.38
CA GLU A 113 -14.95 -27.72 -10.07
C GLU A 113 -14.04 -27.21 -8.95
N LYS A 114 -12.80 -27.71 -8.86
CA LYS A 114 -11.82 -27.27 -7.87
C LYS A 114 -11.52 -25.77 -7.97
N GLU A 115 -11.36 -25.25 -9.17
CA GLU A 115 -11.12 -23.81 -9.38
C GLU A 115 -12.32 -22.96 -8.96
N ARG A 116 -13.55 -23.44 -9.25
CA ARG A 116 -14.77 -22.79 -8.78
C ARG A 116 -14.87 -22.79 -7.26
N GLU A 117 -14.53 -23.90 -6.62
CA GLU A 117 -14.51 -24.02 -5.17
C GLU A 117 -13.41 -23.18 -4.53
N ARG A 118 -12.19 -23.13 -5.08
CA ARG A 118 -11.13 -22.23 -4.59
C ARG A 118 -11.57 -20.77 -4.61
N LYS A 119 -12.28 -20.34 -5.66
CA LYS A 119 -12.83 -18.98 -5.74
C LYS A 119 -13.93 -18.71 -4.72
N ASN A 120 -14.63 -19.75 -4.26
CA ASN A 120 -15.69 -19.66 -3.25
C ASN A 120 -15.16 -19.87 -1.81
N GLN A 121 -14.06 -20.60 -1.63
CA GLN A 121 -13.32 -20.76 -0.39
C GLN A 121 -12.40 -19.55 -0.15
N SER A 122 -12.97 -18.36 -0.11
CA SER A 122 -12.35 -17.29 0.66
C SER A 122 -12.54 -17.67 2.12
N HIS A 123 -11.52 -18.25 2.78
CA HIS A 123 -11.52 -18.27 4.24
C HIS A 123 -11.72 -16.83 4.70
N PRO A 124 -12.86 -16.49 5.32
CA PRO A 124 -13.10 -15.13 5.72
C PRO A 124 -11.97 -14.73 6.66
N PHE A 125 -11.35 -13.58 6.37
CA PHE A 125 -10.34 -13.04 7.26
C PHE A 125 -10.94 -12.96 8.66
N LYS A 126 -10.15 -13.34 9.66
CA LYS A 126 -10.55 -13.12 11.06
C LYS A 126 -10.92 -11.64 11.23
N PRO A 127 -12.03 -11.33 11.93
CA PRO A 127 -12.42 -9.97 12.22
C PRO A 127 -11.26 -9.16 12.79
N PHE A 128 -11.13 -7.92 12.32
CA PHE A 128 -9.96 -7.08 12.62
C PHE A 128 -9.77 -6.85 14.12
N ASN A 129 -10.85 -6.76 14.91
CA ASN A 129 -10.80 -6.61 16.37
C ASN A 129 -10.13 -7.79 17.08
N ILE A 130 -10.22 -9.01 16.53
CA ILE A 130 -9.65 -10.24 17.10
C ILE A 130 -8.16 -10.39 16.75
N LEU A 131 -7.66 -9.62 15.77
CA LEU A 131 -6.28 -9.70 15.33
C LEU A 131 -5.31 -9.07 16.34
N GLY A 132 -4.17 -9.73 16.55
CA GLY A 132 -3.02 -9.12 17.24
C GLY A 132 -2.45 -7.94 16.46
N LYS A 133 -1.76 -7.01 17.16
CA LYS A 133 -1.21 -5.76 16.59
C LYS A 133 -0.36 -6.00 15.33
N SER A 134 0.55 -6.98 15.39
CA SER A 134 1.41 -7.34 14.24
C SER A 134 0.60 -7.79 13.02
N MET A 135 -0.46 -8.57 13.21
CA MET A 135 -1.31 -9.01 12.11
C MET A 135 -2.12 -7.85 11.51
N LYS A 136 -2.64 -6.94 12.35
CA LYS A 136 -3.31 -5.71 11.92
C LYS A 136 -2.40 -4.86 11.03
N GLU A 137 -1.13 -4.71 11.42
CA GLU A 137 -0.12 -3.98 10.65
C GLU A 137 0.22 -4.70 9.34
N LYS A 138 0.42 -6.02 9.38
CA LYS A 138 0.71 -6.83 8.19
C LYS A 138 -0.41 -6.77 7.16
N HIS A 139 -1.67 -6.88 7.59
CA HIS A 139 -2.82 -6.78 6.68
C HIS A 139 -2.88 -5.40 6.02
N SER A 140 -2.72 -4.34 6.80
CA SER A 140 -2.76 -2.96 6.31
C SER A 140 -1.61 -2.67 5.34
N HIS A 141 -0.42 -3.20 5.62
CA HIS A 141 0.73 -3.12 4.74
C HIS A 141 0.49 -3.85 3.41
N ILE A 142 -0.03 -5.09 3.45
CA ILE A 142 -0.34 -5.87 2.24
C ILE A 142 -1.40 -5.15 1.41
N PHE A 143 -2.48 -4.68 2.03
CA PHE A 143 -3.55 -3.93 1.35
C PHE A 143 -2.98 -2.70 0.63
N SER A 144 -2.20 -1.88 1.34
CA SER A 144 -1.58 -0.68 0.77
C SER A 144 -0.66 -1.04 -0.40
N LYS A 145 0.19 -2.07 -0.25
CA LYS A 145 1.06 -2.54 -1.35
C LYS A 145 0.23 -2.91 -2.59
N GLN A 146 -0.89 -3.61 -2.41
CA GLN A 146 -1.77 -3.98 -3.51
C GLN A 146 -2.42 -2.78 -4.18
N ILE A 147 -2.87 -1.77 -3.42
CA ILE A 147 -3.38 -0.52 -3.98
C ILE A 147 -2.32 0.19 -4.84
N GLY A 148 -1.07 0.23 -4.38
CA GLY A 148 0.02 0.83 -5.17
C GLY A 148 0.29 0.09 -6.48
N ILE A 149 0.16 -1.23 -6.50
CA ILE A 149 0.28 -2.05 -7.72
C ILE A 149 -0.92 -1.81 -8.63
N ALA A 150 -2.13 -1.86 -8.08
CA ALA A 150 -3.37 -1.65 -8.83
C ALA A 150 -3.39 -0.26 -9.47
N PHE A 151 -3.02 0.79 -8.74
CA PHE A 151 -2.88 2.13 -9.28
C PHE A 151 -2.00 2.13 -10.53
N LYS A 152 -0.76 1.62 -10.44
CA LYS A 152 0.18 1.56 -11.57
C LYS A 152 -0.39 0.83 -12.78
N ASN A 153 -1.12 -0.26 -12.58
CA ASN A 153 -1.68 -1.06 -13.67
C ASN A 153 -2.89 -0.37 -14.33
N GLU A 154 -3.63 0.42 -13.57
CA GLU A 154 -4.86 1.06 -14.05
C GLU A 154 -4.61 2.45 -14.69
N ILE A 155 -3.50 3.14 -14.38
CA ILE A 155 -3.29 4.54 -14.83
C ILE A 155 -3.47 4.72 -16.34
N HIS A 156 -2.98 3.76 -17.12
CA HIS A 156 -2.93 3.85 -18.58
C HIS A 156 -4.32 3.80 -19.22
N LYS A 157 -5.34 3.38 -18.48
CA LYS A 157 -6.73 3.38 -18.92
C LYS A 157 -7.39 4.75 -18.81
N PHE A 158 -6.83 5.65 -17.98
CA PHE A 158 -7.45 6.93 -17.64
C PHE A 158 -6.62 8.16 -18.03
N TYR A 159 -5.30 8.02 -18.16
CA TYR A 159 -4.39 9.14 -18.41
C TYR A 159 -3.44 8.86 -19.57
N ASN A 160 -3.01 9.92 -20.27
CA ASN A 160 -1.94 9.82 -21.25
C ASN A 160 -0.60 9.56 -20.51
N PRO A 161 0.31 8.73 -21.04
CA PRO A 161 1.63 8.53 -20.44
C PRO A 161 2.43 9.81 -20.17
N ILE A 162 2.19 10.89 -20.93
CA ILE A 162 2.85 12.19 -20.74
C ILE A 162 2.43 12.86 -19.43
N ASP A 163 1.20 12.64 -18.96
CA ASP A 163 0.64 13.30 -17.77
C ASP A 163 1.26 12.79 -16.47
N GLN A 164 1.92 11.62 -16.50
CA GLN A 164 2.64 11.00 -15.38
C GLN A 164 1.90 11.07 -14.02
N PRO A 165 0.69 10.50 -13.91
CA PRO A 165 -0.05 10.50 -12.66
C PRO A 165 0.70 9.70 -11.57
N ILE A 166 0.74 10.24 -10.35
CA ILE A 166 1.44 9.66 -9.21
C ILE A 166 0.47 9.50 -8.03
N LEU A 167 0.39 8.29 -7.48
CA LEU A 167 -0.23 8.07 -6.17
C LEU A 167 0.68 8.69 -5.10
N GLN A 168 0.18 9.70 -4.40
CA GLN A 168 0.97 10.42 -3.39
C GLN A 168 0.81 9.82 -2.00
N GLU A 169 -0.42 9.58 -1.57
CA GLU A 169 -0.72 9.10 -0.22
C GLU A 169 -2.01 8.29 -0.23
N LEU A 170 -2.05 7.25 0.60
CA LEU A 170 -3.25 6.48 0.90
C LEU A 170 -3.60 6.63 2.37
N ARG A 171 -4.76 7.22 2.65
CA ARG A 171 -5.35 7.27 3.99
C ARG A 171 -6.56 6.35 4.04
N PHE A 172 -6.60 5.49 5.04
CA PHE A 172 -7.75 4.62 5.27
C PHE A 172 -7.88 4.30 6.74
N ASN A 173 -9.09 3.91 7.13
CA ASN A 173 -9.41 3.54 8.49
C ASN A 173 -9.88 2.08 8.52
N VAL A 174 -9.48 1.36 9.56
CA VAL A 174 -10.08 0.07 9.91
C VAL A 174 -10.49 0.13 11.38
N GLN A 175 -11.79 0.24 11.63
CA GLN A 175 -12.38 0.46 12.95
C GLN A 175 -11.89 1.76 13.59
N GLU A 176 -11.14 1.69 14.69
CA GLU A 176 -10.65 2.88 15.39
C GLU A 176 -9.21 3.25 14.98
N LYS A 177 -8.61 2.49 14.05
CA LYS A 177 -7.21 2.68 13.66
C LYS A 177 -7.11 3.31 12.28
N ASN A 178 -6.51 4.49 12.24
CA ASN A 178 -6.15 5.18 11.00
C ASN A 178 -4.80 4.69 10.50
N TYR A 179 -4.71 4.52 9.18
CA TYR A 179 -3.51 4.13 8.44
C TYR A 179 -3.22 5.17 7.37
N ILE A 180 -1.95 5.55 7.29
CA ILE A 180 -1.45 6.53 6.33
C ILE A 180 -0.21 5.94 5.69
N VAL A 181 -0.21 5.85 4.36
CA VAL A 181 0.92 5.36 3.57
C VAL A 181 1.31 6.42 2.57
N ASP A 182 2.53 6.92 2.71
CA ASP A 182 3.14 7.88 1.80
C ASP A 182 3.83 7.13 0.65
N TYR A 183 3.35 7.33 -0.57
CA TYR A 183 3.92 6.78 -1.81
C TYR A 183 4.84 7.76 -2.51
N ARG A 184 4.90 9.02 -2.04
CA ARG A 184 5.86 9.98 -2.59
C ARG A 184 7.25 9.43 -2.33
N ASN A 185 7.98 9.17 -3.42
CA ASN A 185 9.41 8.96 -3.33
C ASN A 185 10.02 10.32 -2.93
N ARG A 186 10.08 10.60 -1.61
CA ARG A 186 10.74 11.81 -1.12
C ARG A 186 12.18 11.67 -1.54
N ASN A 187 12.57 12.42 -2.58
CA ASN A 187 13.96 12.55 -2.96
C ASN A 187 14.75 12.88 -1.67
N ARG A 188 15.89 12.24 -1.42
CA ARG A 188 16.62 12.40 -0.15
C ARG A 188 16.84 13.87 0.18
N ASP A 189 17.08 14.69 -0.84
CA ASP A 189 17.25 16.14 -0.74
C ASP A 189 15.99 16.85 -0.26
N LYS A 190 14.80 16.48 -0.74
CA LYS A 190 13.52 17.05 -0.26
C LYS A 190 13.25 16.66 1.19
N LYS A 191 13.63 15.44 1.61
CA LYS A 191 13.52 15.01 3.01
C LYS A 191 14.49 15.79 3.91
N ASN A 192 15.74 15.98 3.47
CA ASN A 192 16.75 16.73 4.20
C ASN A 192 16.36 18.21 4.35
N ASN A 193 15.87 18.85 3.28
CA ASN A 193 15.39 20.23 3.35
C ASN A 193 14.22 20.39 4.33
N HIS A 194 13.34 19.38 4.40
CA HIS A 194 12.23 19.39 5.35
C HIS A 194 12.72 19.25 6.80
N ILE A 195 13.70 18.37 7.05
CA ILE A 195 14.34 18.22 8.36
C ILE A 195 15.00 19.54 8.78
N GLU A 196 15.80 20.14 7.90
CA GLU A 196 16.49 21.40 8.18
C GLU A 196 15.50 22.54 8.48
N ALA A 197 14.44 22.68 7.68
CA ALA A 197 13.42 23.70 7.90
C ALA A 197 12.69 23.52 9.24
N VAL A 198 12.32 22.28 9.59
CA VAL A 198 11.68 21.99 10.87
C VAL A 198 12.63 22.24 12.04
N THR A 199 13.87 21.74 11.97
CA THR A 199 14.89 21.99 13.01
C THR A 199 15.07 23.50 13.25
N LYS A 200 15.16 24.29 12.18
CA LYS A 200 15.26 25.75 12.27
C LYS A 200 14.05 26.39 12.96
N ILE A 201 12.83 25.95 12.65
CA ILE A 201 11.61 26.47 13.29
C ILE A 201 11.60 26.13 14.78
N VAL A 202 11.96 24.90 15.15
CA VAL A 202 11.98 24.45 16.54
C VAL A 202 13.05 25.22 17.34
N ASP A 203 14.21 25.48 16.74
CA ASP A 203 15.29 26.28 17.35
C ASP A 203 14.92 27.76 17.50
N GLN A 204 14.45 28.40 16.42
CA GLN A 204 14.08 29.82 16.44
C GLN A 204 12.85 30.08 17.30
N GLY A 205 11.91 29.14 17.35
CA GLY A 205 10.71 29.24 18.17
C GLY A 205 10.91 28.79 19.61
N LEU A 206 12.11 28.37 20.01
CA LEU A 206 12.43 27.84 21.35
C LEU A 206 11.47 26.71 21.78
N ILE A 207 11.07 25.85 20.83
CA ILE A 207 10.11 24.78 21.09
C ILE A 207 10.82 23.64 21.83
N SER A 208 10.33 23.32 23.04
CA SER A 208 10.86 22.19 23.81
C SER A 208 10.68 20.86 23.07
N GLN A 209 11.57 19.91 23.30
CA GLN A 209 11.48 18.57 22.74
C GLN A 209 10.14 17.89 23.09
N LYS A 210 9.70 18.03 24.35
CA LYS A 210 8.41 17.50 24.84
C LYS A 210 7.23 18.11 24.06
N SER A 211 7.26 19.43 23.85
CA SER A 211 6.23 20.14 23.08
C SER A 211 6.20 19.68 21.62
N TYR A 212 7.36 19.57 20.97
CA TYR A 212 7.46 19.10 19.59
C TYR A 212 6.98 17.65 19.44
N ARG A 213 7.39 16.75 20.36
CA ARG A 213 6.96 15.36 20.38
C ARG A 213 5.44 15.21 20.49
N ASN A 214 4.81 16.01 21.34
CA ASN A 214 3.34 16.03 21.48
C ASN A 214 2.67 16.51 20.19
N LEU A 215 3.21 17.54 19.54
CA LEU A 215 2.70 18.05 18.27
C LEU A 215 2.83 17.02 17.15
N ALA A 216 3.99 16.37 17.03
CA ALA A 216 4.26 15.34 16.03
C ALA A 216 3.46 14.05 16.24
N ALA A 217 2.97 13.79 17.47
CA ALA A 217 2.07 12.68 17.75
C ALA A 217 0.66 12.89 17.16
N ILE A 218 0.26 14.15 16.99
CA ILE A 218 -1.07 14.53 16.47
C ILE A 218 -1.01 14.74 14.95
N GLN A 219 0.05 15.38 14.46
CA GLN A 219 0.20 15.71 13.04
C GLN A 219 1.19 14.77 12.35
N HIS A 220 0.67 13.82 11.56
CA HIS A 220 1.46 12.79 10.91
C HIS A 220 2.34 13.31 9.76
N GLU A 221 2.06 14.50 9.23
CA GLU A 221 2.95 15.17 8.27
C GLU A 221 4.25 15.69 8.90
N LEU A 222 4.29 15.86 10.24
CA LEU A 222 5.51 16.29 10.93
C LEU A 222 6.53 15.16 11.03
N LEU A 223 7.80 15.56 11.03
CA LEU A 223 8.91 14.64 11.26
C LEU A 223 8.91 14.13 12.70
N ARG A 224 9.43 12.92 12.90
CA ARG A 224 9.55 12.38 14.25
C ARG A 224 10.58 13.17 15.03
N ASP A 225 10.40 13.21 16.35
CA ASP A 225 11.30 13.88 17.29
C ASP A 225 12.78 13.49 17.10
N TYR A 226 13.05 12.20 16.86
CA TYR A 226 14.40 11.71 16.65
C TYR A 226 15.06 12.29 15.37
N ASP A 227 14.30 12.56 14.30
CA ASP A 227 14.86 13.12 13.06
C ASP A 227 15.35 14.56 13.31
N VAL A 228 14.59 15.34 14.08
CA VAL A 228 14.91 16.73 14.46
C VAL A 228 16.05 16.76 15.48
N SER A 229 16.01 15.90 16.50
CA SER A 229 17.07 15.78 17.52
C SER A 229 18.41 15.38 16.90
N ASN A 230 18.41 14.39 15.99
CA ASN A 230 19.63 13.99 15.28
C ASN A 230 20.20 15.11 14.42
N ALA A 231 19.35 15.90 13.76
CA ALA A 231 19.79 17.06 13.00
C ALA A 231 20.42 18.12 13.90
N ARG A 232 19.82 18.40 15.07
CA ARG A 232 20.40 19.30 16.09
C ARG A 232 21.76 18.81 16.58
N LYS A 233 21.86 17.53 16.93
CA LYS A 233 23.11 16.90 17.38
C LYS A 233 24.21 17.06 16.32
N LYS A 234 23.88 16.73 15.06
CA LYS A 234 24.80 16.90 13.93
C LYS A 234 25.28 18.34 13.76
N ILE A 235 24.37 19.32 13.85
CA ILE A 235 24.72 20.75 13.77
C ILE A 235 25.65 21.12 14.93
N ASN A 236 25.34 20.68 16.15
CA ASN A 236 26.18 20.94 17.33
C ASN A 236 27.58 20.34 17.17
N ASP A 237 27.69 19.11 16.65
CA ASP A 237 28.96 18.45 16.38
C ASP A 237 29.79 19.21 15.34
N GLU A 238 29.17 19.60 14.21
CA GLU A 238 29.81 20.40 13.17
C GLU A 238 30.24 21.78 13.70
N MET A 239 29.40 22.42 14.52
CA MET A 239 29.70 23.71 15.14
C MET A 239 30.83 23.60 16.16
N ASN A 240 30.90 22.51 16.91
CA ASN A 240 31.99 22.26 17.86
C ASN A 240 33.32 21.99 17.15
N GLN A 241 33.31 21.39 15.96
CA GLN A 241 34.52 21.25 15.15
C GLN A 241 35.01 22.59 14.59
N LYS A 242 34.09 23.46 14.14
CA LYS A 242 34.43 24.74 13.50
C LYS A 242 34.74 25.85 14.51
N VAL A 243 34.00 25.89 15.62
CA VAL A 243 34.12 26.89 16.67
C VAL A 243 34.01 26.17 18.02
N PRO A 244 35.10 25.58 18.54
CA PRO A 244 35.03 24.75 19.72
C PRO A 244 34.62 25.53 20.96
N VAL A 245 33.75 24.91 21.77
CA VAL A 245 33.45 25.37 23.13
C VAL A 245 34.54 24.84 24.05
N SER A 246 35.28 25.76 24.67
CA SER A 246 36.24 25.45 25.72
C SER A 246 35.58 25.64 27.08
N ILE A 247 36.04 24.89 28.08
CA ILE A 247 35.52 24.95 29.43
C ILE A 247 36.50 25.75 30.29
N LEU A 248 35.98 26.72 31.03
CA LEU A 248 36.70 27.48 32.04
C LEU A 248 36.08 27.17 33.41
N ASN A 249 36.90 26.73 34.35
CA ASN A 249 36.44 26.46 35.71
C ASN A 249 36.15 27.77 36.43
N ILE A 250 34.92 27.94 36.95
CA ILE A 250 34.48 29.12 37.68
C ILE A 250 34.05 28.78 39.12
N ALA A 251 34.64 27.77 39.74
CA ALA A 251 34.29 27.31 41.08
C ALA A 251 34.32 28.38 42.21
N ASN A 252 34.73 29.62 41.92
CA ASN A 252 34.74 30.74 42.85
C ASN A 252 33.56 31.73 42.70
N ILE A 253 32.58 31.49 41.81
CA ILE A 253 31.35 32.31 41.76
C ILE A 253 30.21 31.53 42.42
N SER A 254 29.74 32.02 43.57
CA SER A 254 28.59 31.44 44.28
C SER A 254 27.31 31.67 43.46
N LEU A 255 26.89 30.65 42.72
CA LEU A 255 25.59 30.60 42.06
C LEU A 255 24.60 29.93 43.02
N ILE A 256 23.47 30.59 43.28
CA ILE A 256 22.39 30.08 44.12
C ILE A 256 21.77 28.87 43.40
N THR A 257 22.01 27.67 43.91
CA THR A 257 21.42 26.44 43.36
C THR A 257 19.94 26.40 43.71
N THR A 258 19.06 26.47 42.70
CA THR A 258 17.65 26.10 42.87
C THR A 258 17.55 24.58 42.85
N ASN A 259 17.09 24.00 43.96
CA ASN A 259 16.89 22.55 44.15
C ASN A 259 15.68 22.03 43.36
N GLU A 260 15.67 22.21 42.04
CA GLU A 260 14.71 21.51 41.19
C GLU A 260 15.28 20.14 40.78
N LEU A 261 14.51 19.08 41.00
CA LEU A 261 14.86 17.75 40.52
C LEU A 261 14.84 17.76 38.97
N PRO A 262 15.91 17.31 38.29
CA PRO A 262 15.89 17.18 36.84
C PRO A 262 14.94 16.04 36.42
N ASP A 263 13.91 16.38 35.63
CA ASP A 263 13.00 15.44 34.95
C ASP A 263 13.62 14.97 33.62
N ILE A 264 14.86 14.45 33.68
CA ILE A 264 15.62 14.01 32.49
C ILE A 264 16.05 12.55 32.73
N THR A 265 15.65 11.65 31.84
CA THR A 265 15.94 10.19 31.93
C THR A 265 17.02 9.74 30.93
N ASP A 266 17.70 10.67 30.26
CA ASP A 266 18.68 10.37 29.22
C ASP A 266 20.10 10.55 29.76
N GLN A 267 20.80 9.42 29.89
CA GLN A 267 22.14 9.34 30.47
C GLN A 267 23.17 10.18 29.69
N GLU A 268 23.02 10.35 28.37
CA GLU A 268 23.95 11.17 27.56
C GLU A 268 23.80 12.66 27.91
N ILE A 269 22.56 13.10 28.19
CA ILE A 269 22.26 14.47 28.59
C ILE A 269 22.74 14.74 30.02
N GLU A 270 22.56 13.79 30.94
CA GLU A 270 23.07 13.90 32.31
C GLU A 270 24.61 14.01 32.34
N GLU A 271 25.31 13.18 31.57
CA GLU A 271 26.78 13.23 31.47
C GLU A 271 27.30 14.55 30.89
N GLU A 272 26.60 15.11 29.89
CA GLU A 272 26.94 16.41 29.33
C GLU A 272 26.67 17.54 30.34
N MET A 273 25.53 17.51 31.03
CA MET A 273 25.14 18.50 32.03
C MET A 273 26.14 18.56 33.20
N MET A 274 26.60 17.40 33.67
CA MET A 274 27.62 17.28 34.72
C MET A 274 28.98 17.91 34.34
N ARG A 275 29.36 17.93 33.05
CA ARG A 275 30.62 18.58 32.60
C ARG A 275 30.62 20.09 32.77
N TYR A 276 29.46 20.72 32.80
CA TYR A 276 29.32 22.18 32.85
C TYR A 276 28.96 22.72 34.24
N ILE A 277 28.69 21.86 35.22
CA ILE A 277 28.45 22.29 36.60
C ILE A 277 29.71 22.99 37.16
N GLY A 278 29.55 24.23 37.62
CA GLY A 278 30.65 25.04 38.17
C GLY A 278 31.64 25.56 37.12
N ASN A 279 31.37 25.38 35.83
CA ASN A 279 32.22 25.81 34.74
C ASN A 279 31.47 26.75 33.78
N ALA A 280 32.17 27.69 33.14
CA ALA A 280 31.67 28.40 31.96
C ALA A 280 32.14 27.73 30.69
N GLY A 281 31.24 27.60 29.73
CA GLY A 281 31.61 27.46 28.33
C GLY A 281 32.05 28.81 27.76
N TYR A 282 33.17 28.85 27.04
CA TYR A 282 33.57 30.01 26.24
C TYR A 282 34.02 29.58 24.84
N ARG A 283 33.89 30.50 23.88
CA ARG A 283 34.38 30.34 22.51
C ARG A 283 35.38 31.45 22.24
N ARG A 284 36.49 31.14 21.55
CA ARG A 284 37.47 32.17 21.20
C ARG A 284 36.88 33.09 20.14
N ILE A 285 37.00 34.40 20.36
CA ILE A 285 36.51 35.41 19.42
C ILE A 285 37.13 35.25 18.03
N THR A 286 38.40 34.82 17.96
CA THR A 286 39.10 34.52 16.69
C THR A 286 38.42 33.42 15.89
N ASP A 287 37.92 32.39 16.55
CA ASP A 287 37.32 31.21 15.90
C ASP A 287 35.91 31.55 15.42
N ILE A 288 35.15 32.30 16.23
CA ILE A 288 33.85 32.85 15.84
C ILE A 288 33.99 33.74 14.61
N LEU A 289 34.94 34.69 14.64
CA LEU A 289 35.13 35.63 13.52
C LEU A 289 35.55 34.92 12.24
N ARG A 290 36.48 33.96 12.32
CA ARG A 290 36.89 33.15 11.15
C ARG A 290 35.72 32.40 10.54
N PHE A 291 34.82 31.87 11.36
CA PHE A 291 33.63 31.18 10.89
C PHE A 291 32.63 32.12 10.20
N VAL A 292 32.41 33.32 10.73
CA VAL A 292 31.36 34.24 10.26
C VAL A 292 31.82 35.15 9.10
N ILE A 293 33.10 35.52 9.02
CA ILE A 293 33.62 36.47 8.01
C ILE A 293 33.33 36.01 6.58
N LEU A 294 33.49 34.72 6.28
CA LEU A 294 33.25 34.17 4.93
C LEU A 294 31.78 34.38 4.50
N ASP A 295 30.82 34.13 5.39
CA ASP A 295 29.40 34.33 5.11
C ASP A 295 29.06 35.81 4.97
N LEU A 296 29.63 36.68 5.81
CA LEU A 296 29.39 38.12 5.73
C LEU A 296 29.96 38.76 4.45
N LEU A 297 31.09 38.26 3.94
CA LEU A 297 31.63 38.66 2.64
C LEU A 297 30.71 38.22 1.49
N ASN A 298 30.21 36.98 1.53
CA ASN A 298 29.27 36.46 0.53
C ASN A 298 27.96 37.27 0.50
N ARG A 299 27.49 37.73 1.65
CA ARG A 299 26.31 38.60 1.78
C ARG A 299 26.59 40.07 1.48
N GLN A 300 27.82 40.43 1.11
CA GLN A 300 28.27 41.79 0.84
C GLN A 300 28.10 42.76 2.04
N VAL A 301 28.06 42.21 3.27
CA VAL A 301 28.02 43.01 4.50
C VAL A 301 29.41 43.55 4.84
N LEU A 302 30.45 42.76 4.59
CA LEU A 302 31.85 43.18 4.72
C LEU A 302 32.45 43.51 3.35
N ASN A 303 33.33 44.51 3.31
CA ASN A 303 34.04 44.91 2.11
C ASN A 303 35.47 44.35 2.14
N ILE A 304 35.82 43.51 1.17
CA ILE A 304 37.15 42.90 1.06
C ILE A 304 38.28 43.94 0.91
N ASN A 305 37.96 45.12 0.39
CA ASN A 305 38.91 46.22 0.21
C ASN A 305 39.12 47.05 1.48
N ASN A 306 38.33 46.81 2.53
CA ASN A 306 38.52 47.43 3.84
C ASN A 306 38.84 46.35 4.89
N PRO A 307 40.13 46.16 5.27
CA PRO A 307 40.54 45.09 6.16
C PRO A 307 40.19 45.34 7.64
N ILE A 308 39.54 46.48 7.97
CA ILE A 308 39.22 46.84 9.35
C ILE A 308 37.77 46.45 9.66
N ILE A 309 37.58 45.65 10.71
CA ILE A 309 36.27 45.24 11.24
C ILE A 309 36.10 45.84 12.65
N TYR A 310 35.05 46.64 12.83
CA TYR A 310 34.66 47.18 14.14
C TYR A 310 33.64 46.25 14.80
N ILE A 311 33.93 45.79 16.02
CA ILE A 311 33.08 44.85 16.76
C ILE A 311 32.54 45.55 18.00
N HIS A 312 31.23 45.61 18.12
CA HIS A 312 30.56 46.06 19.35
C HIS A 312 30.23 44.84 20.22
N ILE A 313 30.72 44.83 21.46
CA ILE A 313 30.44 43.79 22.44
C ILE A 313 29.49 44.36 23.48
N SER A 314 28.26 43.85 23.54
CA SER A 314 27.28 44.17 24.58
C SER A 314 26.99 42.95 25.43
N GLY A 315 26.94 43.11 26.76
CA GLY A 315 26.41 42.10 27.66
C GLY A 315 24.90 42.25 27.83
N MET A 316 24.18 41.13 27.98
CA MET A 316 22.87 41.14 28.65
C MET A 316 23.13 41.09 30.15
N ALA A 317 22.55 42.03 30.90
CA ALA A 317 22.57 42.06 32.36
C ALA A 317 21.54 41.08 32.93
#